data_AF-A0A240UND4-F1
#
_entry.id   AF-A0A240UND4-F1
#
_cell.length_a   1.000
_cell.length_b   1.000
_cell.length_c   1.000
_cell.angle_alpha   90.00
_cell.angle_beta   90.00
_cell.angle_gamma   90.00
#
_symmetry.space_group_name_H-M   'P 1'
#
loop_
_entity.id
_entity.type
_entity.pdbx_description
1 polymer ?
#
loop_
_entity_poly.entity_id
_entity_poly.type
_entity_poly.pdbx_seq_one_letter_code
_entity_poly.pdbx_strand_id
1 'polypeptide(L)'
;MSMTKNDVSVATRGRKRDPERDGAILEATIDLLAEVGYDGLSTAKVADRAQAGKGTMYRRWPTKTDLVLDAVAHMKAQQIDLEALPDTGSLRGDLLAMFQPQDGVRVDRILRAMAGVVSMISQVPGLAETGDYSIFEPWITANEVLMERAKTRGEIPSTADIALAAQIIPSMAAYRALILRVAIDHDLLVRLVEQVVLPALRESPVNPARS
;
A
#
# COMPACT_ATOMS: atom_id res chain seq x y z
N MET A 1 12.66 66.78 -19.62
CA MET A 1 11.61 66.56 -18.60
C MET A 1 10.69 65.47 -19.15
N SER A 2 11.05 64.20 -19.05
CA SER A 2 10.91 63.32 -17.87
C SER A 2 9.48 63.31 -17.33
N MET A 3 8.73 62.22 -17.62
CA MET A 3 7.99 61.41 -16.64
C MET A 3 7.35 60.19 -17.35
N THR A 4 8.16 59.13 -17.42
CA THR A 4 7.86 57.71 -17.10
C THR A 4 6.45 57.19 -17.40
N LYS A 5 6.31 56.47 -18.53
CA LYS A 5 5.34 55.37 -18.66
C LYS A 5 5.91 54.18 -17.88
N ASN A 6 5.25 53.84 -16.77
CA ASN A 6 5.50 52.61 -16.03
C ASN A 6 4.96 51.43 -16.86
N ASP A 7 5.84 50.78 -17.60
CA ASP A 7 5.57 49.48 -18.21
C ASP A 7 5.82 48.41 -17.14
N VAL A 8 4.79 48.10 -16.36
CA VAL A 8 4.84 46.95 -15.45
C VAL A 8 4.68 45.72 -16.33
N SER A 9 5.81 45.14 -16.74
CA SER A 9 5.84 43.80 -17.29
C SER A 9 5.31 42.84 -16.23
N VAL A 10 4.06 42.43 -16.37
CA VAL A 10 3.48 41.35 -15.57
C VAL A 10 4.24 40.09 -15.94
N ALA A 11 5.19 39.70 -15.08
CA ALA A 11 5.95 38.48 -15.19
C ALA A 11 4.97 37.32 -15.42
N THR A 12 5.06 36.74 -16.61
CA THR A 12 4.17 35.70 -17.06
C THR A 12 4.45 34.42 -16.28
N ARG A 13 3.39 33.93 -15.60
CA ARG A 13 3.13 32.54 -15.21
C ARG A 13 4.31 31.78 -14.59
N GLY A 14 4.34 31.75 -13.25
CA GLY A 14 4.95 30.63 -12.53
C GLY A 14 4.35 29.33 -13.07
N ARG A 15 5.20 28.54 -13.73
CA ARG A 15 4.86 27.31 -14.46
C ARG A 15 3.90 26.45 -13.64
N LYS A 16 2.79 26.07 -14.27
CA LYS A 16 1.77 25.17 -13.73
C LYS A 16 2.46 23.98 -13.08
N ARG A 17 2.04 23.69 -11.84
CA ARG A 17 2.39 22.55 -10.98
C ARG A 17 2.55 21.28 -11.82
N ASP A 18 3.56 20.48 -11.51
CA ASP A 18 3.84 19.26 -12.24
C ASP A 18 3.67 18.05 -11.31
N PRO A 19 2.45 17.46 -11.25
CA PRO A 19 2.18 16.26 -10.44
C PRO A 19 3.05 15.06 -10.83
N GLU A 20 3.51 15.00 -12.09
CA GLU A 20 4.36 13.91 -12.58
C GLU A 20 5.72 13.90 -11.88
N ARG A 21 6.25 15.08 -11.57
CA ARG A 21 7.52 15.22 -10.84
C ARG A 21 7.42 14.81 -9.38
N ASP A 22 6.24 14.92 -8.77
CA ASP A 22 6.03 14.46 -7.41
C ASP A 22 5.95 12.94 -7.40
N GLY A 23 5.23 12.34 -8.35
CA GLY A 23 5.17 10.88 -8.52
C GLY A 23 6.56 10.25 -8.64
N ALA A 24 7.44 10.80 -9.48
CA ALA A 24 8.80 10.28 -9.63
C ALA A 24 9.64 10.31 -8.32
N ILE A 25 9.43 11.33 -7.49
CA ILE A 25 10.09 11.45 -6.18
C ILE A 25 9.51 10.44 -5.18
N LEU A 26 8.19 10.27 -5.17
CA LEU A 26 7.51 9.33 -4.29
C LEU A 26 7.86 7.89 -4.67
N GLU A 27 7.92 7.55 -5.96
CA GLU A 27 8.39 6.24 -6.43
C GLU A 27 9.86 5.97 -6.06
N ALA A 28 10.74 6.94 -6.24
CA ALA A 28 12.14 6.83 -5.80
C ALA A 28 12.25 6.64 -4.27
N THR A 29 11.33 7.22 -3.51
CA THR A 29 11.24 7.02 -2.06
C THR A 29 10.81 5.61 -1.73
N ILE A 30 9.79 5.06 -2.40
CA ILE A 30 9.32 3.68 -2.24
C ILE A 30 10.44 2.68 -2.56
N ASP A 31 11.16 2.90 -3.67
CA ASP A 31 12.32 2.06 -4.05
C ASP A 31 13.40 2.06 -2.96
N LEU A 32 13.79 3.24 -2.49
CA LEU A 32 14.81 3.36 -1.46
C LEU A 32 14.35 2.78 -0.13
N LEU A 33 13.07 2.91 0.24
CA LEU A 33 12.51 2.23 1.41
C LEU A 33 12.63 0.70 1.27
N ALA A 34 12.34 0.16 0.08
CA ALA A 34 12.44 -1.26 -0.19
C ALA A 34 13.91 -1.77 -0.22
N GLU A 35 14.84 -0.94 -0.67
CA GLU A 35 16.27 -1.29 -0.79
C GLU A 35 17.03 -1.18 0.54
N VAL A 36 16.85 -0.08 1.26
CA VAL A 36 17.71 0.28 2.41
C VAL A 36 16.93 0.54 3.71
N GLY A 37 15.62 0.38 3.70
CA GLY A 37 14.76 0.66 4.85
C GLY A 37 14.71 2.14 5.23
N TYR A 38 13.93 2.45 6.27
CA TYR A 38 13.74 3.83 6.72
C TYR A 38 15.03 4.48 7.26
N ASP A 39 15.87 3.71 7.95
CA ASP A 39 17.11 4.22 8.56
C ASP A 39 18.16 4.56 7.51
N GLY A 40 18.23 3.74 6.44
CA GLY A 40 19.14 3.96 5.32
C GLY A 40 18.70 5.08 4.37
N LEU A 41 17.43 5.50 4.44
CA LEU A 41 16.85 6.52 3.58
C LEU A 41 17.23 7.95 4.00
N SER A 42 17.55 8.80 3.01
CA SER A 42 17.71 10.24 3.21
C SER A 42 17.09 11.03 2.06
N THR A 43 16.64 12.26 2.35
CA THR A 43 16.08 13.16 1.32
C THR A 43 17.09 13.49 0.23
N ALA A 44 18.40 13.49 0.54
CA ALA A 44 19.45 13.64 -0.45
C ALA A 44 19.53 12.44 -1.41
N LYS A 45 19.52 11.20 -0.88
CA LYS A 45 19.52 9.98 -1.71
C LYS A 45 18.29 9.91 -2.61
N VAL A 46 17.13 10.30 -2.10
CA VAL A 46 15.89 10.38 -2.90
C VAL A 46 16.02 11.42 -4.00
N ALA A 47 16.51 12.62 -3.67
CA ALA A 47 16.71 13.68 -4.66
C ALA A 47 17.64 13.24 -5.80
N ASP A 48 18.73 12.57 -5.45
CA ASP A 48 19.69 12.05 -6.43
C ASP A 48 19.06 10.94 -7.30
N ARG A 49 18.30 10.01 -6.70
CA ARG A 49 17.60 8.92 -7.42
C ARG A 49 16.50 9.45 -8.36
N ALA A 50 15.71 10.40 -7.88
CA ALA A 50 14.61 11.01 -8.64
C ALA A 50 15.10 12.10 -9.63
N GLN A 51 16.41 12.37 -9.67
CA GLN A 51 17.00 13.48 -10.44
C GLN A 51 16.31 14.83 -10.14
N ALA A 52 15.92 15.02 -8.88
CA ALA A 52 15.17 16.17 -8.41
C ALA A 52 16.08 17.21 -7.72
N GLY A 53 15.77 18.49 -7.91
CA GLY A 53 16.49 19.57 -7.23
C GLY A 53 16.23 19.55 -5.72
N LYS A 54 17.28 19.60 -4.90
CA LYS A 54 17.20 19.61 -3.42
C LYS A 54 16.25 20.70 -2.88
N GLY A 55 16.24 21.89 -3.50
CA GLY A 55 15.34 22.98 -3.11
C GLY A 55 13.84 22.69 -3.34
N THR A 56 13.50 21.82 -4.31
CA THR A 56 12.12 21.36 -4.52
C THR A 56 11.71 20.37 -3.45
N MET A 57 12.61 19.46 -3.07
CA MET A 57 12.38 18.47 -2.01
C MET A 57 12.08 19.15 -0.67
N TYR A 58 12.98 20.00 -0.19
CA TYR A 58 12.83 20.64 1.14
C TYR A 58 11.62 21.57 1.25
N ARG A 59 11.13 22.13 0.14
CA ARG A 59 9.92 22.97 0.14
C ARG A 59 8.63 22.15 0.27
N ARG A 60 8.61 20.93 -0.27
CA ARG A 60 7.42 20.06 -0.32
C ARG A 60 7.37 19.10 0.86
N TRP A 61 8.51 18.51 1.21
CA TRP A 61 8.67 17.59 2.32
C TRP A 61 9.74 18.15 3.27
N PRO A 62 9.33 18.95 4.28
CA PRO A 62 10.26 19.52 5.24
C PRO A 62 11.04 18.46 6.02
N THR A 63 10.42 17.31 6.29
CA THR A 63 11.05 16.18 6.99
C THR A 63 11.10 14.90 6.15
N LYS A 64 11.99 13.98 6.53
CA LYS A 64 12.05 12.61 5.97
C LYS A 64 10.72 11.87 6.19
N THR A 65 10.07 12.11 7.33
CA THR A 65 8.79 11.49 7.68
C THR A 65 7.67 11.96 6.76
N ASP A 66 7.57 13.26 6.48
CA ASP A 66 6.55 13.80 5.56
C ASP A 66 6.68 13.17 4.17
N LEU A 67 7.92 13.02 3.68
CA LEU A 67 8.20 12.37 2.40
C LEU A 67 7.75 10.91 2.38
N VAL A 68 8.02 10.16 3.45
CA VAL A 68 7.66 8.74 3.54
C VAL A 68 6.15 8.56 3.68
N LEU A 69 5.46 9.43 4.41
CA LEU A 69 4.00 9.39 4.53
C LEU A 69 3.30 9.65 3.19
N ASP A 70 3.75 10.66 2.43
CA ASP A 70 3.23 10.90 1.08
C ASP A 70 3.56 9.76 0.11
N ALA A 71 4.75 9.15 0.24
CA ALA A 71 5.14 8.00 -0.57
C ALA A 71 4.26 6.77 -0.27
N VAL A 72 3.91 6.56 1.00
CA VAL A 72 2.92 5.55 1.41
C VAL A 72 1.55 5.84 0.80
N ALA A 73 1.05 7.07 0.90
CA ALA A 73 -0.24 7.43 0.33
C ALA A 73 -0.27 7.23 -1.20
N HIS A 74 0.83 7.57 -1.88
CA HIS A 74 1.02 7.34 -3.31
C HIS A 74 0.99 5.85 -3.66
N MET A 75 1.73 5.03 -2.90
CA MET A 75 1.74 3.58 -3.06
C MET A 75 0.35 2.97 -2.88
N LYS A 76 -0.38 3.38 -1.83
CA LYS A 76 -1.76 2.92 -1.56
C LYS A 76 -2.69 3.18 -2.74
N ALA A 77 -2.65 4.40 -3.28
CA ALA A 77 -3.52 4.83 -4.38
C ALA A 77 -3.32 4.03 -5.68
N GLN A 78 -2.18 3.36 -5.84
CA GLN A 78 -1.86 2.57 -7.04
C GLN A 78 -1.95 1.06 -6.81
N GLN A 79 -2.20 0.62 -5.57
CA GLN A 79 -2.01 -0.77 -5.20
C GLN A 79 -3.16 -1.67 -5.64
N ILE A 80 -4.38 -1.23 -5.40
CA ILE A 80 -5.61 -1.97 -5.71
C ILE A 80 -6.60 -1.01 -6.36
N ASP A 81 -7.08 -1.40 -7.54
CA ASP A 81 -8.25 -0.79 -8.16
C ASP A 81 -9.50 -1.57 -7.70
N LEU A 82 -10.26 -0.97 -6.77
CA LEU A 82 -11.47 -1.60 -6.23
C LEU A 82 -12.59 -1.70 -7.27
N GLU A 83 -12.54 -0.91 -8.35
CA GLU A 83 -13.51 -0.96 -9.45
C GLU A 83 -13.18 -2.07 -10.47
N ALA A 84 -11.92 -2.51 -10.51
CA ALA A 84 -11.42 -3.52 -11.45
C ALA A 84 -10.97 -4.82 -10.76
N LEU A 85 -11.60 -5.17 -9.64
CA LEU A 85 -11.30 -6.41 -8.94
C LEU A 85 -11.64 -7.66 -9.78
N PRO A 86 -10.88 -8.77 -9.65
CA PRO A 86 -11.17 -10.01 -10.37
C PRO A 86 -12.61 -10.52 -10.15
N ASP A 87 -13.16 -11.15 -11.18
CA ASP A 87 -14.44 -11.87 -11.12
C ASP A 87 -14.36 -13.11 -12.02
N THR A 88 -13.63 -14.10 -11.52
CA THR A 88 -13.38 -15.39 -12.16
C THR A 88 -14.55 -16.37 -12.01
N GLY A 89 -15.59 -16.00 -11.25
CA GLY A 89 -16.74 -16.84 -10.94
C GLY A 89 -16.55 -17.80 -9.75
N SER A 90 -15.43 -17.69 -9.00
CA SER A 90 -15.23 -18.43 -7.75
C SER A 90 -14.38 -17.64 -6.78
N LEU A 91 -14.65 -17.72 -5.47
CA LEU A 91 -13.86 -17.02 -4.45
C LEU A 91 -12.38 -17.40 -4.52
N ARG A 92 -12.10 -18.68 -4.78
CA ARG A 92 -10.72 -19.17 -4.92
C ARG A 92 -10.03 -18.48 -6.09
N GLY A 93 -10.66 -18.46 -7.27
CA GLY A 93 -10.08 -17.84 -8.46
C GLY A 93 -9.92 -16.33 -8.28
N ASP A 94 -10.90 -15.70 -7.64
CA ASP A 94 -10.94 -14.27 -7.32
C ASP A 94 -9.75 -13.86 -6.43
N LEU A 95 -9.54 -14.57 -5.31
CA LEU A 95 -8.43 -14.32 -4.38
C LEU A 95 -7.06 -14.61 -5.00
N LEU A 96 -6.92 -15.67 -5.81
CA LEU A 96 -5.65 -15.98 -6.47
C LEU A 96 -5.34 -15.03 -7.63
N ALA A 97 -6.36 -14.53 -8.32
CA ALA A 97 -6.20 -13.57 -9.40
C ALA A 97 -5.72 -12.19 -8.93
N MET A 98 -5.84 -11.88 -7.64
CA MET A 98 -5.23 -10.70 -7.03
C MET A 98 -3.69 -10.76 -6.99
N PHE A 99 -3.09 -11.94 -7.20
CA PHE A 99 -1.65 -12.19 -7.04
C PHE A 99 -1.07 -12.93 -8.25
N GLN A 100 -1.38 -12.45 -9.46
CA GLN A 100 -0.86 -13.06 -10.68
C GLN A 100 0.69 -13.13 -10.66
N PRO A 101 1.31 -14.17 -11.26
CA PRO A 101 2.76 -14.38 -11.19
C PRO A 101 3.62 -13.17 -11.62
N GLN A 102 3.14 -12.40 -12.60
CA GLN A 102 3.79 -11.15 -13.06
C GLN A 102 3.86 -10.06 -11.98
N ASP A 103 3.02 -10.14 -10.95
CA ASP A 103 2.97 -9.17 -9.86
C ASP A 103 3.93 -9.52 -8.72
N GLY A 104 4.59 -10.68 -8.75
CA GLY A 104 5.47 -11.13 -7.66
C GLY A 104 6.55 -10.11 -7.30
N VAL A 105 7.20 -9.50 -8.30
CA VAL A 105 8.22 -8.44 -8.10
C VAL A 105 7.60 -7.17 -7.52
N ARG A 106 6.39 -6.81 -7.98
CA ARG A 106 5.66 -5.62 -7.50
C ARG A 106 5.20 -5.80 -6.06
N VAL A 107 4.61 -6.94 -5.74
CA VAL A 107 4.14 -7.30 -4.39
C VAL A 107 5.33 -7.33 -3.42
N ASP A 108 6.43 -7.95 -3.82
CA ASP A 108 7.65 -8.04 -3.02
C ASP A 108 8.31 -6.66 -2.79
N ARG A 109 8.36 -5.79 -3.82
CA ARG A 109 8.78 -4.39 -3.68
C ARG A 109 7.92 -3.65 -2.66
N ILE A 110 6.60 -3.73 -2.79
CA ILE A 110 5.68 -3.05 -1.89
C ILE A 110 5.88 -3.57 -0.46
N LEU A 111 5.87 -4.89 -0.25
CA LEU A 111 6.07 -5.51 1.06
C LEU A 111 7.43 -5.21 1.71
N ARG A 112 8.49 -4.94 0.94
CA ARG A 112 9.75 -4.42 1.50
C ARG A 112 9.67 -2.94 1.86
N ALA A 113 9.06 -2.10 1.02
CA ALA A 113 8.83 -0.70 1.36
C ALA A 113 8.00 -0.57 2.65
N MET A 114 6.98 -1.42 2.77
CA MET A 114 6.17 -1.64 3.98
C MET A 114 7.02 -1.90 5.23
N ALA A 115 8.05 -2.75 5.13
CA ALA A 115 8.95 -3.01 6.26
C ALA A 115 9.71 -1.77 6.71
N GLY A 116 10.14 -0.93 5.75
CA GLY A 116 10.67 0.40 6.05
C GLY A 116 9.66 1.27 6.82
N VAL A 117 8.39 1.28 6.39
CA VAL A 117 7.33 2.06 7.02
C VAL A 117 7.01 1.59 8.44
N VAL A 118 6.92 0.27 8.68
CA VAL A 118 6.70 -0.28 10.04
C VAL A 118 7.88 0.04 10.97
N SER A 119 9.11 0.01 10.46
CA SER A 119 10.29 0.46 11.19
C SER A 119 10.18 1.94 11.56
N MET A 120 9.72 2.81 10.64
CA MET A 120 9.46 4.22 10.94
C MET A 120 8.42 4.39 12.05
N ILE A 121 7.28 3.71 11.95
CA ILE A 121 6.19 3.81 12.94
C ILE A 121 6.69 3.45 14.35
N SER A 122 7.58 2.46 14.45
CA SER A 122 8.17 2.04 15.73
C SER A 122 9.17 3.05 16.32
N GLN A 123 9.72 3.94 15.48
CA GLN A 123 10.78 4.89 15.87
C GLN A 123 10.29 6.33 16.04
N VAL A 124 9.16 6.71 15.44
CA VAL A 124 8.63 8.07 15.50
C VAL A 124 7.50 8.16 16.54
N PRO A 125 7.71 8.87 17.67
CA PRO A 125 6.68 9.06 18.69
C PRO A 125 5.40 9.67 18.11
N GLY A 126 4.23 9.16 18.51
CA GLY A 126 2.92 9.62 18.03
C GLY A 126 2.45 8.99 16.71
N LEU A 127 3.35 8.46 15.86
CA LEU A 127 2.94 7.74 14.63
C LEU A 127 2.34 6.36 14.95
N ALA A 128 2.85 5.70 16.00
CA ALA A 128 2.24 4.47 16.52
C ALA A 128 0.86 4.72 17.14
N GLU A 129 0.64 5.90 17.73
CA GLU A 129 -0.64 6.31 18.35
C GLU A 129 -1.70 6.67 17.29
N THR A 130 -1.27 7.21 16.13
CA THR A 130 -2.15 7.32 14.96
C THR A 130 -2.52 5.97 14.38
N GLY A 131 -1.80 4.89 14.74
CA GLY A 131 -2.20 3.51 14.47
C GLY A 131 -2.50 3.24 13.00
N ASP A 132 -1.84 3.95 12.09
CA ASP A 132 -2.25 3.99 10.69
C ASP A 132 -1.80 2.73 9.94
N TYR A 133 -2.42 1.60 10.29
CA TYR A 133 -2.38 0.33 9.57
C TYR A 133 -3.18 0.40 8.26
N SER A 134 -3.69 1.59 7.87
CA SER A 134 -4.48 1.78 6.67
C SER A 134 -3.74 1.35 5.41
N ILE A 135 -2.44 1.18 5.47
CA ILE A 135 -1.65 0.64 4.38
C ILE A 135 -2.04 -0.78 3.94
N PHE A 136 -2.65 -1.59 4.82
CA PHE A 136 -3.26 -2.87 4.45
C PHE A 136 -4.74 -2.73 4.08
N GLU A 137 -5.37 -1.60 4.35
CA GLU A 137 -6.79 -1.33 4.10
C GLU A 137 -7.19 -1.62 2.65
N PRO A 138 -6.46 -1.21 1.59
CA PRO A 138 -6.88 -1.53 0.22
C PRO A 138 -6.98 -3.04 -0.03
N TRP A 139 -6.06 -3.83 0.53
CA TRP A 139 -6.10 -5.29 0.41
C TRP A 139 -7.20 -5.93 1.24
N ILE A 140 -7.42 -5.43 2.46
CA ILE A 140 -8.50 -5.90 3.33
C ILE A 140 -9.85 -5.61 2.65
N THR A 141 -10.08 -4.38 2.21
CA THR A 141 -11.29 -3.98 1.48
C THR A 141 -11.47 -4.79 0.19
N ALA A 142 -10.42 -5.04 -0.58
CA ALA A 142 -10.51 -5.90 -1.75
C ALA A 142 -10.98 -7.31 -1.40
N ASN A 143 -10.37 -7.91 -0.37
CA ASN A 143 -10.75 -9.25 0.10
C ASN A 143 -12.20 -9.27 0.59
N GLU A 144 -12.63 -8.25 1.34
CA GLU A 144 -14.03 -8.12 1.79
C GLU A 144 -14.99 -8.08 0.60
N VAL A 145 -14.70 -7.26 -0.42
CA VAL A 145 -15.54 -7.17 -1.63
C VAL A 145 -15.59 -8.49 -2.40
N LEU A 146 -14.48 -9.22 -2.50
CA LEU A 146 -14.44 -10.54 -3.15
C LEU A 146 -15.24 -11.59 -2.33
N MET A 147 -15.10 -11.56 -1.00
CA MET A 147 -15.81 -12.48 -0.10
C MET A 147 -17.32 -12.20 -0.04
N GLU A 148 -17.75 -10.94 -0.04
CA GLU A 148 -19.17 -10.57 -0.11
C GLU A 148 -19.80 -10.97 -1.45
N ARG A 149 -19.06 -10.87 -2.55
CA ARG A 149 -19.49 -11.43 -3.84
C ARG A 149 -19.67 -12.93 -3.77
N ALA A 150 -18.71 -13.66 -3.19
CA ALA A 150 -18.81 -15.10 -2.99
C ALA A 150 -20.01 -15.51 -2.11
N LYS A 151 -20.31 -14.71 -1.07
CA LYS A 151 -21.50 -14.88 -0.23
C LYS A 151 -22.79 -14.69 -1.03
N THR A 152 -22.83 -13.67 -1.88
CA THR A 152 -23.97 -13.41 -2.78
C THR A 152 -24.18 -14.55 -3.79
N ARG A 153 -23.09 -15.17 -4.25
CA ARG A 153 -23.12 -16.37 -5.11
C ARG A 153 -23.47 -17.67 -4.37
N GLY A 154 -23.51 -17.66 -3.03
CA GLY A 154 -23.77 -18.84 -2.21
C GLY A 154 -22.57 -19.77 -2.04
N GLU A 155 -21.36 -19.32 -2.35
CA GLU A 155 -20.12 -20.11 -2.16
C GLU A 155 -19.71 -20.22 -0.68
N ILE A 156 -20.10 -19.25 0.14
CA ILE A 156 -19.84 -19.21 1.58
C ILE A 156 -21.15 -18.94 2.36
N PRO A 157 -21.30 -19.44 3.60
CA PRO A 157 -22.47 -19.20 4.43
C PRO A 157 -22.67 -17.71 4.74
N SER A 158 -23.93 -17.31 4.96
CA SER A 158 -24.25 -15.94 5.37
C SER A 158 -23.66 -15.55 6.73
N THR A 159 -23.34 -16.54 7.56
CA THR A 159 -22.73 -16.45 8.89
C THR A 159 -21.20 -16.38 8.87
N ALA A 160 -20.57 -16.41 7.70
CA ALA A 160 -19.12 -16.33 7.59
C ALA A 160 -18.58 -15.01 8.15
N ASP A 161 -17.50 -15.08 8.93
CA ASP A 161 -16.82 -13.89 9.47
C ASP A 161 -15.85 -13.32 8.42
N ILE A 162 -16.43 -12.56 7.48
CA ILE A 162 -15.69 -11.92 6.38
C ILE A 162 -14.66 -10.92 6.91
N ALA A 163 -15.02 -10.15 7.95
CA ALA A 163 -14.14 -9.13 8.52
C ALA A 163 -12.85 -9.76 9.09
N LEU A 164 -12.94 -10.90 9.76
CA LEU A 164 -11.77 -11.64 10.22
C LEU A 164 -11.01 -12.28 9.06
N ALA A 165 -11.72 -12.97 8.15
CA ALA A 165 -11.09 -13.71 7.06
C ALA A 165 -10.32 -12.80 6.07
N ALA A 166 -10.84 -11.60 5.80
CA ALA A 166 -10.23 -10.64 4.89
C ALA A 166 -8.83 -10.17 5.33
N GLN A 167 -8.56 -10.24 6.63
CA GLN A 167 -7.28 -9.85 7.23
C GLN A 167 -6.20 -10.93 7.15
N ILE A 168 -6.55 -12.19 6.89
CA ILE A 168 -5.62 -13.33 6.97
C ILE A 168 -4.47 -13.21 5.95
N ILE A 169 -4.79 -12.96 4.68
CA ILE A 169 -3.78 -12.88 3.61
C ILE A 169 -2.83 -11.70 3.84
N PRO A 170 -3.31 -10.46 4.06
CA PRO A 170 -2.44 -9.32 4.35
C PRO A 170 -1.60 -9.52 5.60
N SER A 171 -2.15 -10.13 6.65
CA SER A 171 -1.42 -10.41 7.90
C SER A 171 -0.27 -11.39 7.70
N MET A 172 -0.49 -12.48 6.94
CA MET A 172 0.57 -13.44 6.62
C MET A 172 1.65 -12.79 5.75
N ALA A 173 1.25 -12.01 4.73
CA ALA A 173 2.18 -11.26 3.89
C ALA A 173 3.03 -10.28 4.72
N ALA A 174 2.39 -9.56 5.65
CA ALA A 174 3.06 -8.67 6.58
C ALA A 174 4.06 -9.42 7.48
N TYR A 175 3.65 -10.50 8.15
CA TYR A 175 4.55 -11.28 9.01
C TYR A 175 5.80 -11.74 8.26
N ARG A 176 5.63 -12.31 7.06
CA ARG A 176 6.75 -12.79 6.24
C ARG A 176 7.68 -11.67 5.81
N ALA A 177 7.12 -10.54 5.38
CA ALA A 177 7.93 -9.40 4.94
C ALA A 177 8.66 -8.70 6.08
N LEU A 178 7.96 -8.49 7.21
CA LEU A 178 8.47 -7.72 8.35
C LEU A 178 9.42 -8.52 9.23
N ILE A 179 9.05 -9.77 9.53
CA ILE A 179 9.77 -10.61 10.50
C ILE A 179 10.74 -11.52 9.78
N LEU A 180 10.28 -12.27 8.77
CA LEU A 180 11.12 -13.24 8.08
C LEU A 180 11.96 -12.61 6.95
N ARG A 181 11.62 -11.38 6.52
CA ARG A 181 12.24 -10.66 5.39
C ARG A 181 12.26 -11.47 4.09
N VAL A 182 11.17 -12.20 3.85
CA VAL A 182 10.96 -13.02 2.65
C VAL A 182 9.55 -12.77 2.12
N ALA A 183 9.40 -12.72 0.80
CA ALA A 183 8.11 -12.55 0.15
C ALA A 183 7.15 -13.72 0.44
N ILE A 184 5.85 -13.46 0.29
CA ILE A 184 4.90 -14.54 0.03
C ILE A 184 5.11 -14.99 -1.42
N ASP A 185 5.39 -16.27 -1.62
CA ASP A 185 5.42 -16.85 -2.96
C ASP A 185 4.02 -17.38 -3.35
N HIS A 186 3.83 -17.59 -4.64
CA HIS A 186 2.55 -18.04 -5.20
C HIS A 186 2.10 -19.39 -4.59
N ASP A 187 3.03 -20.31 -4.36
CA ASP A 187 2.75 -21.64 -3.82
C ASP A 187 2.23 -21.57 -2.37
N LEU A 188 2.85 -20.73 -1.54
CA LEU A 188 2.37 -20.44 -0.20
C LEU A 188 1.04 -19.73 -0.21
N LEU A 189 0.82 -18.78 -1.12
CA LEU A 189 -0.47 -18.11 -1.25
C LEU A 189 -1.58 -19.10 -1.60
N VAL A 190 -1.36 -20.00 -2.56
CA VAL A 190 -2.32 -21.05 -2.91
C VAL A 190 -2.66 -21.88 -1.69
N ARG A 191 -1.66 -22.35 -0.94
CA ARG A 191 -1.91 -23.08 0.32
C ARG A 191 -2.67 -22.25 1.35
N LEU A 192 -2.32 -20.97 1.52
CA LEU A 192 -2.98 -20.10 2.49
C LEU A 192 -4.47 -19.92 2.14
N VAL A 193 -4.78 -19.70 0.86
CA VAL A 193 -6.16 -19.59 0.39
C VAL A 193 -6.90 -20.91 0.61
N GLU A 194 -6.33 -22.03 0.16
CA GLU A 194 -7.01 -23.33 0.16
C GLU A 194 -7.13 -23.99 1.53
N GLN A 195 -6.13 -23.83 2.39
CA GLN A 195 -6.03 -24.55 3.67
C GLN A 195 -6.40 -23.71 4.87
N VAL A 196 -6.49 -22.38 4.73
CA VAL A 196 -6.81 -21.48 5.85
C VAL A 196 -8.02 -20.62 5.52
N VAL A 197 -7.96 -19.80 4.47
CA VAL A 197 -9.00 -18.80 4.20
C VAL A 197 -10.33 -19.45 3.82
N LEU A 198 -10.33 -20.35 2.83
CA LEU A 198 -11.56 -21.00 2.38
C LEU A 198 -12.19 -21.90 3.45
N PRO A 199 -11.43 -22.71 4.22
CA PRO A 199 -11.99 -23.44 5.36
C PRO A 199 -12.55 -22.54 6.46
N ALA A 200 -11.84 -21.46 6.84
CA ALA A 200 -12.30 -20.53 7.86
C ALA A 200 -13.62 -19.84 7.49
N LEU A 201 -13.86 -19.60 6.21
CA LEU A 201 -15.12 -19.03 5.71
C LEU A 201 -16.27 -20.04 5.63
N ARG A 202 -16.00 -21.35 5.71
CA ARG A 202 -17.01 -22.42 5.64
C ARG A 202 -17.51 -22.85 7.01
N GLU A 203 -16.71 -22.67 8.05
CA GLU A 203 -17.11 -23.01 9.41
C GLU A 203 -17.98 -21.90 10.00
N SER A 204 -19.25 -22.21 10.29
CA SER A 204 -20.06 -21.35 11.15
C SER A 204 -19.43 -21.28 12.53
N PRO A 205 -19.43 -20.12 13.22
CA PRO A 205 -18.95 -20.05 14.59
C PRO A 205 -19.69 -21.09 15.41
N VAL A 206 -18.94 -22.02 16.01
CA VAL A 206 -19.46 -23.02 16.93
C VAL A 206 -20.18 -22.26 18.03
N ASN A 207 -21.51 -22.35 18.08
CA ASN A 207 -22.30 -21.73 19.14
C ASN A 207 -21.94 -22.42 20.47
N PRO A 208 -21.24 -21.75 21.41
CA PRO A 208 -20.85 -22.37 22.67
C PRO A 208 -22.04 -22.59 23.61
N ALA A 209 -23.26 -22.20 23.24
CA ALA A 209 -24.47 -22.31 24.07
C ALA A 209 -25.24 -23.64 23.95
N ARG A 210 -24.55 -24.76 23.70
CA ARG A 210 -25.12 -26.11 23.91
C ARG A 210 -24.14 -26.99 24.67
N SER A 211 -24.14 -26.84 25.98
CA SER A 211 -23.64 -27.83 26.96
C SER A 211 -24.55 -27.77 28.18
#